data_AF-A0A961H3Z0-F1
#
_entry.id   AF-A0A961H3Z0-F1
#
_cell.length_a   1.000
_cell.length_b   1.000
_cell.length_c   1.000
_cell.angle_alpha   90.00
_cell.angle_beta   90.00
_cell.angle_gamma   90.00
#
_symmetry.space_group_name_H-M   'P 1'
#
loop_
_entity.id
_entity.type
_entity.pdbx_description
1 polymer ?
#
loop_
_entity_poly.entity_id
_entity_poly.type
_entity_poly.pdbx_seq_one_letter_code
_entity_poly.pdbx_strand_id
1 'polypeptide(L)'
;MDLTDPSAASCLRILLDAQADRLGVVVRRIADVMSSDVSAVQPEEWTGLARDAHDELVRRLTAQLELARSSLERAEAESRHAAATLAGRV
;
A
#
# COMPACT_ATOMS: atom_id res chain seq x y z
N MET A 1 4.44 31.32 -3.86
CA MET A 1 5.54 30.46 -3.39
C MET A 1 6.20 29.94 -4.63
N ASP A 2 7.34 30.51 -4.98
CA ASP A 2 8.02 30.28 -6.26
C ASP A 2 8.81 28.97 -6.17
N LEU A 3 8.50 27.99 -7.03
CA LEU A 3 9.16 26.68 -7.05
C LEU A 3 10.59 26.76 -7.62
N THR A 4 11.04 27.95 -8.03
CA THR A 4 12.41 28.22 -8.47
C THR A 4 13.40 28.41 -7.32
N ASP A 5 12.92 28.47 -6.06
CA ASP A 5 13.81 28.46 -4.90
C ASP A 5 14.41 27.04 -4.73
N PRO A 6 15.74 26.86 -4.90
CA PRO A 6 16.40 25.57 -4.75
C PRO A 6 16.21 24.97 -3.35
N SER A 7 15.88 25.79 -2.34
CA SER A 7 15.53 25.33 -0.99
C SER A 7 14.14 24.66 -0.96
N ALA A 8 13.16 25.20 -1.68
CA ALA A 8 11.80 24.68 -1.73
C ALA A 8 11.71 23.37 -2.52
N ALA A 9 12.39 23.29 -3.68
CA ALA A 9 12.48 22.06 -4.47
C ALA A 9 13.18 20.93 -3.69
N SER A 10 14.23 21.27 -2.94
CA SER A 10 14.93 20.31 -2.07
C SER A 10 14.06 19.80 -0.93
N CYS A 11 13.32 20.71 -0.26
CA CYS A 11 12.37 20.34 0.79
C CYS A 11 11.26 19.42 0.26
N LEU A 12 10.66 19.76 -0.88
CA LEU A 12 9.62 18.94 -1.51
C LEU A 12 10.13 17.54 -1.88
N ARG A 13 11.35 17.45 -2.42
CA ARG A 13 11.97 16.16 -2.72
C ARG A 13 12.12 15.29 -1.47
N ILE A 14 12.62 15.86 -0.37
CA ILE A 14 12.77 15.14 0.91
C ILE A 14 11.40 14.64 1.41
N LEU A 15 10.36 15.45 1.29
CA LEU A 15 9.00 15.06 1.70
C LEU A 15 8.44 13.93 0.83
N LEU A 16 8.67 13.97 -0.48
CA LEU A 16 8.24 12.92 -1.41
C LEU A 16 9.02 11.62 -1.18
N ASP A 17 10.34 11.68 -0.99
CA ASP A 17 11.14 10.49 -0.65
C ASP A 17 10.63 9.85 0.65
N ALA A 18 10.41 10.65 1.70
CA ALA A 18 9.85 10.16 2.97
C ALA A 18 8.43 9.61 2.84
N GLN A 19 7.60 10.18 1.95
CA GLN A 19 6.27 9.67 1.67
C GLN A 19 6.33 8.31 0.97
N ALA A 20 7.17 8.17 -0.06
CA ALA A 20 7.37 6.91 -0.77
C ALA A 20 7.82 5.79 0.18
N ASP A 21 8.77 6.08 1.07
CA ASP A 21 9.25 5.12 2.07
C ASP A 21 8.13 4.66 3.03
N ARG A 22 7.31 5.61 3.50
CA ARG A 22 6.16 5.29 4.37
C ARG A 22 5.11 4.46 3.65
N LEU A 23 4.82 4.78 2.38
CA LEU A 23 3.89 4.00 1.56
C LEU A 23 4.41 2.56 1.38
N GLY A 24 5.70 2.39 1.09
CA GLY A 24 6.32 1.08 0.97
C GLY A 24 6.27 0.24 2.27
N VAL A 25 6.35 0.87 3.45
CA VAL A 25 6.13 0.19 4.74
C VAL A 25 4.70 -0.33 4.85
N VAL A 26 3.71 0.46 4.45
CA VAL A 26 2.29 0.04 4.49
C VAL A 26 2.02 -1.06 3.47
N VAL A 27 2.57 -0.97 2.25
CA VAL A 27 2.48 -2.02 1.23
C VAL A 27 3.01 -3.35 1.76
N ARG A 28 4.21 -3.34 2.37
CA ARG A 28 4.80 -4.54 2.98
C ARG A 28 3.91 -5.11 4.08
N ARG A 29 3.37 -4.26 4.97
CA ARG A 29 2.48 -4.71 6.03
C ARG A 29 1.20 -5.34 5.50
N ILE A 30 0.63 -4.82 4.41
CA ILE A 30 -0.52 -5.43 3.75
C ILE A 30 -0.13 -6.78 3.15
N ALA A 31 1.03 -6.88 2.48
CA ALA A 31 1.53 -8.15 1.95
C ALA A 31 1.75 -9.19 3.08
N ASP A 32 2.30 -8.78 4.22
CA ASP A 32 2.48 -9.65 5.38
C ASP A 32 1.13 -10.17 5.90
N VAL A 33 0.12 -9.30 6.02
CA VAL A 33 -1.25 -9.68 6.43
C VAL A 33 -1.88 -10.64 5.41
N MET A 34 -1.70 -10.39 4.12
CA MET A 34 -2.23 -11.27 3.06
C MET A 34 -1.51 -12.63 3.00
N SER A 35 -0.23 -12.67 3.35
CA SER A 35 0.56 -13.90 3.44
C SER A 35 0.33 -14.68 4.73
N SER A 36 -0.16 -14.00 5.76
CA SER A 36 -0.60 -14.62 7.00
C SER A 36 -1.85 -15.42 6.68
N ASP A 37 -1.82 -16.71 7.04
CA ASP A 37 -2.89 -17.63 6.69
C ASP A 37 -4.16 -17.31 7.48
N VAL A 38 -4.99 -16.41 6.95
CA VAL A 38 -6.31 -16.08 7.51
C VAL A 38 -7.21 -17.33 7.53
N SER A 39 -6.90 -18.36 6.72
CA SER A 39 -7.61 -19.64 6.75
C SER A 39 -7.21 -20.53 7.93
N ALA A 40 -6.06 -20.30 8.58
CA ALA A 40 -5.61 -21.07 9.73
C ALA A 40 -6.39 -20.77 11.03
N VAL A 41 -7.24 -19.74 11.05
CA VAL A 41 -8.06 -19.37 12.23
C VAL A 41 -9.40 -20.13 12.25
N GLN A 42 -9.64 -21.02 11.28
CA GLN A 42 -10.90 -21.74 11.19
C GLN A 42 -10.97 -22.87 12.23
N PRO A 43 -12.05 -22.91 13.04
CA PRO A 43 -12.44 -24.15 13.69
C PRO A 43 -12.82 -25.14 12.59
N GLU A 44 -12.25 -26.35 12.61
CA GLU A 44 -12.51 -27.45 11.66
C GLU A 44 -14.01 -27.83 11.55
N GLU A 45 -14.85 -27.29 12.43
CA GLU A 45 -16.26 -27.65 12.61
C GLU A 45 -17.26 -26.73 11.88
N TRP A 46 -16.82 -25.62 11.28
CA TRP A 46 -17.75 -24.71 10.60
C TRP A 46 -18.22 -25.29 9.26
N THR A 47 -19.54 -25.52 9.15
CA THR A 47 -20.18 -26.08 7.94
C THR A 47 -21.40 -25.23 7.52
N GLY A 48 -21.89 -25.45 6.29
CA GLY A 48 -23.09 -24.78 5.77
C GLY A 48 -22.98 -23.26 5.69
N LEU A 49 -24.07 -22.56 6.01
CA LEU A 49 -24.16 -21.09 5.87
C LEU A 49 -23.08 -20.32 6.61
N ALA A 50 -22.61 -20.83 7.76
CA ALA A 50 -21.53 -20.19 8.53
C ALA A 50 -20.20 -20.26 7.78
N ARG A 51 -19.92 -21.41 7.14
CA ARG A 51 -18.74 -21.59 6.28
C ARG A 51 -18.81 -20.69 5.06
N ASP A 52 -19.96 -20.67 4.38
CA ASP A 52 -20.15 -19.86 3.17
C ASP A 52 -20.00 -18.36 3.46
N ALA A 53 -20.56 -17.88 4.58
CA ALA A 53 -20.43 -16.49 5.01
C ALA A 53 -18.99 -16.12 5.36
N HIS A 54 -18.26 -17.02 6.00
CA HIS A 54 -16.83 -16.86 6.28
C HIS A 54 -16.02 -16.79 4.97
N ASP A 55 -16.23 -17.72 4.04
CA ASP A 55 -15.49 -17.75 2.77
C ASP A 55 -15.77 -16.52 1.91
N GLU A 56 -17.01 -16.05 1.88
CA GLU A 56 -17.37 -14.79 1.22
C GLU A 56 -16.71 -13.58 1.89
N LEU A 57 -16.63 -13.56 3.23
CA LEU A 57 -15.92 -12.51 3.97
C LEU A 57 -14.43 -12.50 3.64
N VAL A 58 -13.77 -13.66 3.68
CA VAL A 58 -12.35 -13.81 3.32
C VAL A 58 -12.12 -13.35 1.89
N ARG A 59 -12.95 -13.80 0.94
CA ARG A 59 -12.86 -13.38 -0.47
C ARG A 59 -12.95 -11.86 -0.63
N ARG A 60 -13.91 -11.21 0.06
CA ARG A 60 -14.06 -9.76 0.04
C ARG A 60 -12.87 -9.05 0.65
N LEU A 61 -12.39 -9.52 1.81
CA LEU A 61 -11.26 -8.93 2.50
C LEU A 61 -9.99 -9.00 1.65
N THR A 62 -9.71 -10.16 1.06
CA THR A 62 -8.57 -10.34 0.14
C THR A 62 -8.66 -9.37 -1.04
N ALA A 63 -9.82 -9.26 -1.69
CA ALA A 63 -10.00 -8.33 -2.79
C ALA A 63 -9.79 -6.85 -2.38
N GLN A 64 -10.26 -6.45 -1.19
CA GLN A 64 -10.03 -5.09 -0.68
C GLN A 64 -8.54 -4.84 -0.35
N LEU A 65 -7.85 -5.83 0.22
CA LEU A 65 -6.42 -5.73 0.51
C LEU A 65 -5.59 -5.65 -0.78
N GLU A 66 -5.96 -6.40 -1.83
CA GLU A 66 -5.32 -6.31 -3.16
C GLU A 66 -5.50 -4.93 -3.79
N LEU A 67 -6.71 -4.37 -3.72
CA LEU A 67 -6.99 -3.02 -4.22
C LEU A 67 -6.21 -1.95 -3.44
N ALA A 68 -6.18 -2.07 -2.11
CA ALA A 68 -5.42 -1.17 -1.25
C ALA A 68 -3.92 -1.25 -1.56
N ARG A 69 -3.36 -2.47 -1.66
CA ARG A 69 -1.95 -2.70 -2.01
C ARG A 69 -1.61 -2.05 -3.35
N SER A 70 -2.39 -2.35 -4.39
CA SER A 70 -2.16 -1.81 -5.75
C SER A 70 -2.24 -0.28 -5.80
N SER A 71 -3.14 0.31 -5.00
CA SER A 71 -3.30 1.77 -4.93
C SER A 71 -2.12 2.43 -4.22
N LEU A 72 -1.62 1.81 -3.16
CA LEU A 72 -0.44 2.28 -2.43
C LEU A 72 0.85 2.13 -3.24
N GLU A 73 1.02 1.02 -3.96
CA GLU A 73 2.15 0.82 -4.88
C GLU A 73 2.18 1.89 -5.98
N ARG A 74 1.02 2.24 -6.52
CA ARG A 74 0.90 3.34 -7.50
C ARG A 74 1.29 4.68 -6.87
N ALA A 75 0.77 4.99 -5.68
CA ALA A 75 1.11 6.22 -4.98
C ALA A 75 2.60 6.32 -4.61
N GLU A 76 3.23 5.19 -4.22
CA GLU A 76 4.67 5.10 -3.98
C GLU A 76 5.46 5.40 -5.26
N ALA A 77 5.08 4.79 -6.38
CA ALA A 77 5.71 5.00 -7.67
C ALA A 77 5.57 6.46 -8.16
N GLU A 78 4.39 7.06 -8.04
CA GLU A 78 4.13 8.46 -8.36
C GLU A 78 4.96 9.41 -7.49
N SER A 79 5.06 9.12 -6.19
CA SER A 79 5.87 9.90 -5.25
C SER A 79 7.36 9.85 -5.60
N ARG A 80 7.90 8.66 -5.90
CA ARG A 80 9.28 8.50 -6.38
C ARG A 80 9.52 9.20 -7.72
N HIS A 81 8.56 9.13 -8.64
CA HIS A 81 8.66 9.80 -9.92
C HIS A 81 8.73 11.32 -9.74
N ALA A 82 7.84 11.90 -8.91
CA ALA A 82 7.86 13.33 -8.60
C ALA A 82 9.18 13.76 -7.95
N ALA A 83 9.73 12.97 -7.03
CA ALA A 83 11.02 13.23 -6.40
C ALA A 83 12.18 13.21 -7.43
N ALA A 84 12.16 12.27 -8.37
CA ALA A 84 13.16 12.16 -9.44
C ALA A 84 13.09 13.34 -10.42
N THR A 85 11.88 13.81 -10.75
CA THR A 85 11.66 15.01 -11.58
C THR A 85 12.24 16.25 -10.90
N LEU A 86 12.01 16.43 -9.59
CA LEU A 86 12.61 17.53 -8.82
C LEU A 86 14.13 17.45 -8.70
N ALA A 87 14.72 16.24 -8.77
CA ALA A 87 16.17 16.04 -8.76
C ALA A 87 16.84 16.35 -10.12
N GLY A 88 16.08 16.74 -11.14
CA GLY A 88 16.60 17.00 -12.49
C GLY A 88 17.12 15.74 -13.20
N ARG A 89 16.63 14.56 -12.80
CA ARG A 89 17.00 13.27 -13.41
C ARG A 89 16.04 12.80 -14.51
N VAL A 90 15.18 13.70 -15.00
CA VAL A 90 14.37 13.55 -16.22
C VAL A 90 14.39 14.87 -16.98
#